data_AF-A0A8H6G7U4-F1
#
_entry.id   AF-A0A8H6G7U4-F1
#
_cell.length_a   1.000
_cell.length_b   1.000
_cell.length_c   1.000
_cell.angle_alpha   90.00
_cell.angle_beta   90.00
_cell.angle_gamma   90.00
#
_symmetry.space_group_name_H-M   'P 1'
#
loop_
_entity.id
_entity.type
_entity.pdbx_description
1 polymer ?
#
loop_
_entity_poly.entity_id
_entity_poly.type
_entity_poly.pdbx_seq_one_letter_code
_entity_poly.pdbx_strand_id
1 'polypeptide(L)'
;MVSGQWSIPDFEVMAAVPTAVCLTTYQGDEKDFVNTPLEEMVQQIKEGSLKVSVGKTFPLEEIVEAHRTMEENRAGGKIVLLM
;
A
#
# COMPACT_ATOMS: atom_id res chain seq x y z
N MET A 1 -23.95 16.97 -29.42
CA MET A 1 -22.79 16.05 -29.43
C MET A 1 -21.77 16.66 -30.39
N VAL A 2 -20.71 17.28 -29.85
CA VAL A 2 -19.62 17.83 -30.69
C VAL A 2 -18.86 16.66 -31.31
N SER A 3 -18.45 16.81 -32.56
CA SER A 3 -17.86 15.75 -33.40
C SER A 3 -16.59 15.18 -32.77
N GLY A 4 -16.67 13.96 -32.24
CA GLY A 4 -15.58 13.22 -31.62
C GLY A 4 -16.00 11.81 -31.21
N GLN A 5 -15.04 10.93 -30.91
CA GLN A 5 -15.29 9.58 -30.45
C GLN A 5 -15.43 9.58 -28.91
N TRP A 6 -16.53 9.05 -28.39
CA TRP A 6 -16.87 9.09 -26.96
C TRP A 6 -16.32 7.90 -26.16
N SER A 7 -15.65 6.97 -26.85
CA SER A 7 -15.01 5.79 -26.28
C SER A 7 -13.50 5.91 -26.44
N ILE A 8 -12.76 5.46 -25.44
CA ILE A 8 -11.31 5.24 -25.54
C ILE A 8 -11.11 3.84 -26.15
N PRO A 9 -10.61 3.69 -27.40
CA PRO A 9 -10.28 2.39 -27.96
C PRO A 9 -9.11 1.78 -27.19
N ASP A 10 -9.11 0.45 -27.04
CA ASP A 10 -8.05 -0.32 -26.35
C ASP A 10 -7.75 0.17 -24.92
N PHE A 11 -8.81 0.56 -24.19
CA PHE A 11 -8.68 1.07 -22.83
C PHE A 11 -8.09 0.04 -21.87
N GLU A 12 -6.86 0.29 -21.42
CA GLU A 12 -6.21 -0.44 -20.33
C GLU A 12 -6.19 0.41 -19.06
N VAL A 13 -6.90 -0.03 -18.02
CA VAL A 13 -7.10 0.73 -16.77
C VAL A 13 -5.77 1.15 -16.15
N MET A 14 -4.78 0.26 -16.11
CA MET A 14 -3.50 0.52 -15.44
C MET A 14 -2.64 1.53 -16.20
N ALA A 15 -2.81 1.66 -17.52
CA ALA A 15 -2.11 2.65 -18.34
C ALA A 15 -2.84 4.00 -18.39
N ALA A 16 -4.17 3.99 -18.36
CA ALA A 16 -4.99 5.17 -18.59
C ALA A 16 -5.30 5.97 -17.31
N VAL A 17 -5.28 5.33 -16.14
CA VAL A 17 -5.59 5.97 -14.86
C VAL A 17 -4.29 6.26 -14.09
N PRO A 18 -3.99 7.54 -13.79
CA PRO A 18 -2.77 7.92 -13.08
C PRO A 18 -2.73 7.43 -11.63
N THR A 19 -1.52 7.25 -11.09
CA THR A 19 -1.28 6.92 -9.69
C THR A 19 -1.32 8.16 -8.80
N ALA A 20 -1.63 7.96 -7.51
CA ALA A 20 -1.62 8.99 -6.45
C ALA A 20 -2.56 10.20 -6.64
N VAL A 21 -3.67 10.05 -7.38
CA VAL A 21 -4.71 11.11 -7.53
C VAL A 21 -6.13 10.62 -7.14
N CYS A 22 -7.16 11.47 -7.29
CA CYS A 22 -8.56 11.02 -7.12
C CYS A 22 -8.96 10.07 -8.25
N LEU A 23 -9.48 8.88 -7.89
CA LEU A 23 -9.64 7.71 -8.78
C LEU A 23 -8.28 7.28 -9.36
N THR A 24 -7.61 6.37 -8.65
CA THR A 24 -6.21 6.05 -8.88
C THR A 24 -5.98 4.58 -9.10
N THR A 25 -4.93 4.28 -9.87
CA THR A 25 -4.25 2.99 -9.82
C THR A 25 -3.24 2.99 -8.68
N TYR A 26 -2.78 1.81 -8.26
CA TYR A 26 -1.71 1.68 -7.29
C TYR A 26 -0.52 0.97 -7.93
N GLN A 27 0.61 1.66 -7.99
CA GLN A 27 1.89 1.14 -8.44
C GLN A 27 2.99 1.90 -7.70
N GLY A 28 4.13 1.24 -7.48
CA GLY A 28 5.38 1.88 -7.12
C GLY A 28 6.44 1.56 -8.16
N ASP A 29 7.27 2.52 -8.50
CA ASP A 29 8.42 2.35 -9.39
C ASP A 29 9.77 2.56 -8.67
N GLU A 30 10.87 2.49 -9.42
CA GLU A 30 12.22 2.72 -8.87
C GLU A 30 12.38 4.12 -8.26
N LYS A 31 11.74 5.14 -8.85
CA LYS A 31 11.82 6.51 -8.35
C LYS A 31 11.08 6.64 -7.02
N ASP A 32 9.93 5.98 -6.88
CA ASP A 32 9.22 5.96 -5.61
C ASP A 32 10.08 5.36 -4.50
N PHE A 33 10.81 4.28 -4.80
CA PHE A 33 11.73 3.67 -3.85
C PHE A 33 12.89 4.61 -3.47
N VAL A 34 13.58 5.20 -4.46
CA VAL A 34 14.70 6.13 -4.24
C VAL A 34 14.25 7.38 -3.47
N ASN A 35 13.04 7.86 -3.72
CA ASN A 35 12.48 9.04 -3.06
C ASN A 35 11.88 8.73 -1.68
N THR A 36 11.72 7.45 -1.32
CA THR A 36 11.23 7.08 0.02
C THR A 36 12.34 7.36 1.04
N PRO A 37 12.09 8.20 2.07
CA PRO A 37 13.11 8.62 3.03
C PRO A 37 13.38 7.54 4.09
N LEU A 38 13.78 6.35 3.67
CA LEU A 38 13.94 5.18 4.55
C LEU A 38 14.91 5.43 5.71
N GLU A 39 16.04 6.10 5.44
CA GLU A 39 17.04 6.40 6.49
C GLU A 39 16.48 7.35 7.55
N GLU A 40 15.77 8.39 7.13
CA GLU A 40 15.13 9.34 8.06
C GLU A 40 14.07 8.64 8.91
N MET A 41 13.23 7.80 8.29
CA MET A 41 12.24 7.01 9.01
C MET A 41 12.90 6.08 10.04
N VAL A 42 14.00 5.41 9.68
CA VAL A 42 14.76 4.56 10.61
C VAL A 42 15.32 5.40 11.76
N GLN A 43 15.82 6.60 11.50
CA GLN A 43 16.34 7.49 12.53
C GLN A 43 15.21 7.95 13.47
N GLN A 44 14.05 8.34 12.95
CA GLN A 44 12.88 8.71 13.76
C GLN A 44 12.37 7.53 14.61
N ILE A 45 12.46 6.29 14.09
CA ILE A 45 12.12 5.08 14.86
C ILE A 45 13.11 4.88 16.01
N LYS A 46 14.42 5.02 15.75
CA LYS A 46 15.47 4.91 16.78
C LYS A 46 15.30 5.97 17.88
N GLU A 47 14.91 7.18 17.50
CA GLU A 47 14.64 8.30 18.42
C GLU A 47 13.29 8.17 19.14
N GLY A 48 12.42 7.26 18.70
CA GLY A 48 11.09 7.05 19.26
C GLY A 48 10.06 8.12 18.87
N SER A 49 10.41 9.03 17.96
CA SER A 49 9.51 10.05 17.40
C SER A 49 8.53 9.46 16.38
N LEU A 50 8.95 8.42 15.65
CA LEU A 50 8.08 7.60 14.80
C LEU A 50 7.83 6.24 15.46
N LYS A 51 6.60 6.02 15.97
CA LYS A 51 6.20 4.76 16.60
C LYS A 51 5.59 3.81 15.58
N VAL A 52 6.21 2.65 15.38
CA VAL A 52 5.64 1.56 14.58
C VAL A 52 4.80 0.66 15.48
N SER A 53 3.48 0.74 15.33
CA SER A 53 2.54 -0.07 16.11
C SER A 53 2.41 -1.46 15.51
N VAL A 54 2.87 -2.49 16.23
CA VAL A 54 2.53 -3.89 15.92
C VAL A 54 1.14 -4.17 16.48
N GLY A 55 0.19 -4.44 15.60
CA GLY A 55 -1.21 -4.65 15.97
C GLY A 55 -1.46 -6.08 16.45
N LYS A 56 -1.12 -7.06 15.61
CA LYS A 56 -1.19 -8.48 15.94
C LYS A 56 -0.01 -9.24 15.36
N THR A 57 0.38 -10.31 16.06
CA THR A 57 1.34 -11.30 15.58
C THR A 57 0.65 -12.63 15.38
N PHE A 58 1.00 -13.36 14.33
CA PHE A 58 0.52 -14.72 14.06
C PHE A 58 1.71 -15.62 13.72
N PRO A 59 1.67 -16.91 14.06
CA PRO A 59 2.56 -17.88 13.43
C PRO A 59 2.25 -17.99 11.93
N LEU A 60 3.24 -18.34 11.10
CA LEU A 60 3.08 -18.42 9.65
C LEU A 60 1.99 -19.43 9.23
N GLU A 61 1.81 -20.49 10.01
CA GLU A 61 0.76 -21.50 9.82
C GLU A 61 -0.66 -20.91 9.89
N GLU A 62 -0.83 -19.77 10.57
CA GLU A 62 -2.09 -19.05 10.72
C GLU A 62 -2.26 -17.91 9.70
N ILE A 63 -1.54 -17.95 8.56
CA ILE A 63 -1.62 -16.92 7.51
C ILE A 63 -3.05 -16.61 7.05
N VAL A 64 -3.94 -17.61 7.04
CA VAL A 64 -5.36 -17.43 6.71
C VAL A 64 -6.06 -16.51 7.71
N GLU A 65 -5.79 -16.67 9.01
CA GLU A 65 -6.38 -15.80 10.04
C GLU A 65 -5.73 -14.42 10.07
N ALA A 66 -4.43 -14.33 9.76
CA ALA A 66 -3.74 -13.05 9.58
C ALA A 66 -4.40 -12.22 8.46
N HIS A 67 -4.68 -12.83 7.30
CA HIS A 67 -5.38 -12.15 6.20
C HIS A 67 -6.83 -11.82 6.55
N ARG A 68 -7.55 -12.70 7.25
CA ARG A 68 -8.91 -12.42 7.71
C ARG A 68 -8.96 -11.22 8.67
N THR A 69 -8.02 -11.17 9.61
CA THR A 69 -7.88 -10.04 10.54
C THR A 69 -7.60 -8.73 9.80
N MET A 70 -6.82 -8.77 8.72
CA MET A 70 -6.58 -7.60 7.86
C MET A 70 -7.86 -7.18 7.13
N GLU A 71 -8.55 -8.12 6.49
CA GLU A 71 -9.78 -7.88 5.72
C GLU A 71 -10.90 -7.30 6.60
N GLU A 72 -11.03 -7.81 7.81
CA GLU A 72 -12.02 -7.35 8.78
C GLU A 72 -11.58 -6.07 9.54
N ASN A 73 -10.43 -5.49 9.18
CA ASN A 73 -9.85 -4.28 9.79
C ASN A 73 -9.69 -4.39 11.33
N ARG A 74 -9.34 -5.59 11.84
CA ARG A 74 -9.22 -5.89 13.28
C ARG A 74 -7.78 -5.81 13.82
N ALA A 75 -6.80 -5.45 12.98
CA ALA A 75 -5.40 -5.48 13.36
C ALA A 75 -4.99 -4.34 14.29
N GLY A 76 -5.49 -3.11 14.07
CA GLY A 76 -5.11 -1.93 14.86
C GLY A 76 -3.64 -1.51 14.71
N GLY A 77 -2.94 -2.02 13.70
CA GLY A 77 -1.51 -1.79 13.47
C GLY A 77 -0.96 -2.79 12.45
N LYS A 78 0.37 -2.87 12.33
CA LYS A 78 1.02 -3.81 11.43
C LYS A 78 0.80 -5.25 11.93
N ILE A 79 0.36 -6.12 11.02
CA ILE A 79 0.38 -7.57 11.25
C ILE A 79 1.78 -8.11 10.95
N VAL A 80 2.33 -8.90 11.87
CA VAL A 80 3.66 -9.52 11.73
C VAL A 80 3.50 -11.04 11.82
N LEU A 81 4.08 -11.76 10.85
CA LEU A 81 4.14 -13.22 10.89
C LEU A 81 5.46 -13.67 11.54
N LEU A 82 5.37 -14.68 12.38
CA LEU A 82 6.51 -15.33 13.03
C LEU A 82 6.77 -16.69 12.38
N MET A 83 8.05 -17.04 12.22
CA MET A 83 8.52 -18.34 11.72
C MET A 83 8.85 -19.28 12.87
#